data_AF-A0A1F6Y6Y9-F1
#
_entry.id   AF-A0A1F6Y6Y9-F1
#
_cell.length_a   1.000
_cell.length_b   1.000
_cell.length_c   1.000
_cell.angle_alpha   90.00
_cell.angle_beta   90.00
_cell.angle_gamma   90.00
#
_symmetry.space_group_name_H-M   'P 1'
#
loop_
_entity.id
_entity.type
_entity.pdbx_description
1 polymer ?
#
loop_
_entity_poly.entity_id
_entity_poly.type
_entity_poly.pdbx_seq_one_letter_code
_entity_poly.pdbx_strand_id
1 'polypeptide(L)'
;MKLEKGKPEILTGLASNLKSEQETLPAIEVKNHVEWVNDNFNLPFFEVGKPTNLGVFLTSEVDSEDKPIILEVKSRHGRSALLGKIHPKEKQQKEEIADKQVFRDIDIKGLGYVISKNTSQDKIFYTVGDIKIDSRNVEKSMGLLNSKDAYRDKEFTEILQKYGIRTHRVIAIIGLEEVVYQGKRISITEAKAKKIMAEKAEPVLEIRAFGTHARLTDISIDNLSTEKHFREKAELFIEDARLLVAKELGEDLSTFDRVKYFKWLARTVGKNLGLLHKHRYFINLREGHNITLDGCLVDFECTRQVRPESLSELDADDYGAFTGLRKVLDTSEFRYPGNRETYDEILKEYKTSYQLNKNS
;
A
#
# COMPACT_ATOMS: atom_id res chain seq x y z
N MET A 1 -33.77 -12.55 -34.44
CA MET A 1 -32.37 -12.45 -34.00
C MET A 1 -32.40 -11.89 -32.58
N LYS A 2 -32.10 -12.71 -31.57
CA LYS A 2 -32.20 -12.35 -30.15
C LYS A 2 -30.96 -11.56 -29.76
N LEU A 3 -31.14 -10.36 -29.21
CA LEU A 3 -30.07 -9.61 -28.54
C LEU A 3 -29.70 -10.37 -27.26
N GLU A 4 -28.45 -10.81 -27.17
CA GLU A 4 -27.90 -11.45 -25.98
C GLU A 4 -27.91 -10.49 -24.79
N LYS A 5 -28.26 -11.03 -23.62
CA LYS A 5 -28.17 -10.34 -22.33
C LYS A 5 -26.72 -9.93 -22.08
N GLY A 6 -26.48 -8.62 -22.03
CA GLY A 6 -25.21 -8.04 -21.65
C GLY A 6 -24.75 -8.57 -20.29
N LYS A 7 -23.58 -9.22 -20.29
CA LYS A 7 -22.82 -9.48 -19.07
C LYS A 7 -22.29 -8.15 -18.54
N PRO A 8 -22.37 -7.84 -17.24
CA PRO A 8 -21.54 -6.80 -16.67
C PRO A 8 -20.12 -7.35 -16.59
N GLU A 9 -19.27 -6.98 -17.55
CA GLU A 9 -17.82 -7.20 -17.44
C GLU A 9 -17.21 -5.96 -16.77
N ILE A 10 -16.82 -6.09 -15.51
CA ILE A 10 -16.00 -5.09 -14.81
C ILE A 10 -14.82 -5.83 -14.18
N LEU A 11 -13.72 -5.90 -14.93
CA LEU A 11 -12.40 -6.35 -14.46
C LEU A 11 -11.88 -5.34 -13.43
N THR A 12 -11.97 -5.67 -12.14
CA THR A 12 -11.41 -4.84 -11.05
C THR A 12 -10.28 -5.59 -10.37
N GLY A 13 -9.08 -5.35 -10.87
CA GLY A 13 -7.85 -5.94 -10.36
C GLY A 13 -7.05 -6.60 -11.46
N LEU A 14 -5.77 -6.27 -11.51
CA LEU A 14 -4.76 -6.88 -12.39
C LEU A 14 -4.67 -8.43 -12.34
N ALA A 15 -5.42 -9.12 -11.48
CA ALA A 15 -5.34 -10.56 -11.32
C ALA A 15 -5.60 -11.36 -12.62
N SER A 16 -6.48 -10.90 -13.52
CA SER A 16 -6.69 -11.61 -14.80
C SER A 16 -5.57 -11.39 -15.82
N ASN A 17 -4.71 -10.38 -15.61
CA ASN A 17 -3.70 -9.91 -16.57
C ASN A 17 -2.25 -9.91 -16.01
N LEU A 18 -2.02 -10.30 -14.75
CA LEU A 18 -0.68 -10.50 -14.20
C LEU A 18 -0.07 -11.75 -14.86
N LYS A 19 0.79 -11.50 -15.85
CA LYS A 19 1.31 -12.51 -16.77
C LYS A 19 2.51 -13.32 -16.24
N SER A 20 2.92 -13.21 -14.98
CA SER A 20 4.16 -13.89 -14.54
C SER A 20 4.13 -14.43 -13.11
N GLU A 21 4.44 -15.73 -12.99
CA GLU A 21 4.80 -16.45 -11.75
C GLU A 21 5.85 -15.71 -10.89
N GLN A 22 6.60 -14.79 -11.49
CA GLN A 22 7.74 -14.08 -10.90
C GLN A 22 7.38 -13.00 -9.89
N GLU A 23 6.12 -12.53 -9.82
CA GLU A 23 5.67 -11.46 -8.91
C GLU A 23 4.94 -11.99 -7.67
N THR A 24 5.10 -13.27 -7.39
CA THR A 24 4.48 -13.92 -6.25
C THR A 24 5.52 -14.65 -5.41
N LEU A 25 5.27 -14.74 -4.11
CA LEU A 25 6.06 -15.54 -3.19
C LEU A 25 5.14 -16.42 -2.35
N PRO A 26 5.55 -17.66 -2.03
CA PRO A 26 4.79 -18.51 -1.13
C PRO A 26 4.94 -18.00 0.30
N ALA A 27 3.85 -18.11 1.05
CA ALA A 27 3.81 -17.92 2.48
C ALA A 27 3.20 -19.16 3.13
N ILE A 28 3.64 -19.48 4.35
CA ILE A 28 3.13 -20.58 5.13
C ILE A 28 2.53 -20.06 6.44
N GLU A 29 1.52 -20.75 6.95
CA GLU A 29 0.95 -20.45 8.26
C GLU A 29 1.99 -20.71 9.36
N VAL A 30 2.10 -19.77 10.28
CA VAL A 30 2.94 -19.81 11.47
C VAL A 30 2.06 -19.67 12.70
N LYS A 31 2.49 -20.20 13.85
CA LYS A 31 1.73 -20.06 15.09
C LYS A 31 1.52 -18.58 15.46
N ASN A 32 0.27 -18.23 15.77
CA ASN A 32 -0.16 -16.85 15.92
C ASN A 32 -1.43 -16.73 16.80
N HIS A 33 -1.81 -15.50 17.13
CA HIS A 33 -3.12 -15.15 17.67
C HIS A 33 -3.55 -13.75 17.23
N VAL A 34 -4.86 -13.51 17.14
CA VAL A 34 -5.40 -12.17 16.84
C VAL A 34 -5.28 -11.29 18.07
N GLU A 35 -4.58 -10.15 17.98
CA GLU A 35 -4.47 -9.17 19.06
C GLU A 35 -5.62 -8.15 19.02
N TRP A 36 -6.02 -7.74 17.82
CA TRP A 36 -7.01 -6.69 17.62
C TRP A 36 -7.73 -6.84 16.29
N VAL A 37 -9.01 -6.44 16.25
CA VAL A 37 -9.86 -6.42 15.06
C VAL A 37 -10.59 -5.09 14.99
N ASN A 38 -10.68 -4.51 13.79
CA ASN A 38 -11.45 -3.29 13.55
C ASN A 38 -12.95 -3.60 13.54
N ASP A 39 -13.67 -3.06 14.52
CA ASP A 39 -15.11 -3.23 14.71
C ASP A 39 -15.96 -2.50 13.65
N ASN A 40 -15.37 -1.58 12.89
CA ASN A 40 -16.04 -0.96 11.74
C ASN A 40 -16.16 -1.89 10.53
N PHE A 41 -15.59 -3.09 10.59
CA PHE A 41 -15.68 -4.09 9.53
C PHE A 41 -16.36 -5.35 10.07
N ASN A 42 -17.29 -5.90 9.30
CA ASN A 42 -17.89 -7.20 9.62
C ASN A 42 -16.92 -8.33 9.25
N LEU A 43 -16.13 -8.78 10.22
CA LEU A 43 -15.05 -9.75 10.05
C LEU A 43 -15.25 -10.98 10.95
N PRO A 44 -16.27 -11.82 10.70
CA PRO A 44 -16.66 -12.91 11.60
C PRO A 44 -15.62 -14.04 11.71
N PHE A 45 -14.55 -13.98 10.91
CA PHE A 45 -13.47 -14.96 10.89
C PHE A 45 -12.25 -14.54 11.72
N PHE A 46 -12.24 -13.34 12.32
CA PHE A 46 -11.25 -12.96 13.31
C PHE A 46 -11.88 -12.97 14.71
N GLU A 47 -11.23 -13.67 15.65
CA GLU A 47 -11.62 -13.70 17.06
C GLU A 47 -10.40 -13.36 17.91
N VAL A 48 -10.49 -12.29 18.71
CA VAL A 48 -9.38 -11.82 19.56
C VAL A 48 -8.94 -12.92 20.53
N GLY A 49 -7.62 -13.13 20.61
CA GLY A 49 -6.97 -14.17 21.42
C GLY A 49 -6.99 -15.57 20.79
N LYS A 50 -7.57 -15.75 19.60
CA LYS A 50 -7.58 -17.03 18.88
C LYS A 50 -6.58 -17.03 17.72
N PRO A 51 -6.07 -18.21 17.32
CA PRO A 51 -5.29 -18.34 16.10
C PRO A 51 -6.14 -18.04 14.86
N THR A 52 -5.48 -17.58 13.79
CA THR A 52 -6.08 -17.38 12.47
C THR A 52 -5.18 -17.96 11.39
N ASN A 53 -5.78 -18.43 10.29
CA ASN A 53 -5.06 -18.92 9.11
C ASN A 53 -4.41 -17.79 8.28
N LEU A 54 -4.58 -16.54 8.70
CA LEU A 54 -3.92 -15.37 8.12
C LEU A 54 -2.61 -14.98 8.84
N GLY A 55 -2.24 -15.71 9.89
CA GLY A 55 -0.90 -15.64 10.49
C GLY A 55 0.12 -16.32 9.59
N VAL A 56 0.48 -15.66 8.49
CA VAL A 56 1.36 -16.22 7.45
C VAL A 56 2.70 -15.51 7.37
N PHE A 57 3.73 -16.23 6.97
CA PHE A 57 5.07 -15.69 6.78
C PHE A 57 5.68 -16.19 5.48
N LEU A 58 6.34 -15.29 4.74
CA LEU A 58 6.98 -15.60 3.46
C LEU A 58 8.10 -16.62 3.65
N THR A 59 8.21 -17.55 2.70
CA THR A 59 9.26 -18.56 2.69
C THR A 59 9.84 -18.74 1.29
N SER A 60 11.09 -19.17 1.21
CA SER A 60 11.71 -19.67 -0.03
C SER A 60 11.58 -21.18 -0.20
N GLU A 61 11.21 -21.89 0.87
CA GLU A 61 11.13 -23.35 0.95
C GLU A 61 9.75 -23.73 1.49
N VAL A 62 9.08 -24.65 0.80
CA VAL A 62 7.77 -25.17 1.20
C VAL A 62 7.96 -26.65 1.48
N ASP A 63 7.76 -27.06 2.73
CA ASP A 63 7.80 -28.48 3.10
C ASP A 63 6.65 -29.23 2.42
N SER A 64 6.82 -30.53 2.16
CA SER A 64 5.82 -31.33 1.42
C SER A 64 4.45 -31.43 2.11
N GLU A 65 4.38 -31.15 3.41
CA GLU A 65 3.16 -31.17 4.20
C GLU A 65 2.47 -29.79 4.25
N ASP A 66 3.16 -28.73 3.87
CA ASP A 66 2.65 -27.37 3.89
C ASP A 66 1.77 -27.07 2.69
N LYS A 67 0.68 -26.33 2.94
CA LYS A 67 -0.16 -25.73 1.89
C LYS A 67 0.19 -24.26 1.76
N PRO A 68 1.05 -23.87 0.80
CA PRO A 68 1.48 -22.49 0.70
C PRO A 68 0.33 -21.61 0.21
N ILE A 69 0.24 -20.41 0.78
CA ILE A 69 -0.58 -19.32 0.26
C ILE A 69 0.32 -18.48 -0.64
N ILE A 70 -0.07 -18.32 -1.90
CA ILE A 70 0.69 -17.55 -2.88
C ILE A 70 0.27 -16.08 -2.78
N LEU A 71 1.22 -15.20 -2.43
CA LEU A 71 0.97 -13.78 -2.21
C LEU A 71 1.63 -12.94 -3.31
N GLU A 72 0.95 -11.90 -3.79
CA GLU A 72 1.53 -10.95 -4.75
C GLU A 72 2.48 -9.99 -4.02
N VAL A 73 3.70 -9.84 -4.53
CA VAL A 73 4.74 -8.96 -3.99
C VAL A 73 5.14 -7.91 -5.01
N LYS A 74 5.62 -6.77 -4.51
CA LYS A 74 6.03 -5.62 -5.34
C LYS A 74 7.42 -5.14 -4.96
N SER A 75 8.15 -4.66 -5.96
CA SER A 75 9.41 -3.95 -5.73
C SER A 75 9.18 -2.79 -4.78
N ARG A 76 10.11 -2.56 -3.84
CA ARG A 76 10.06 -1.52 -2.79
C ARG A 76 9.03 -1.76 -1.68
N HIS A 77 8.24 -2.83 -1.74
CA HIS A 77 7.36 -3.26 -0.64
C HIS A 77 8.08 -4.30 0.22
N GLY A 78 9.13 -3.86 0.91
CA GLY A 78 10.12 -4.76 1.51
C GLY A 78 9.61 -5.71 2.59
N ARG A 79 8.42 -5.49 3.16
CA ARG A 79 7.82 -6.37 4.19
C ARG A 79 6.31 -6.51 4.05
N SER A 80 5.79 -6.34 2.85
CA SER A 80 4.35 -6.38 2.60
C SER A 80 4.03 -7.19 1.34
N ALA A 81 2.89 -7.86 1.36
CA ALA A 81 2.40 -8.65 0.24
C ALA A 81 0.88 -8.56 0.19
N LEU A 82 0.33 -8.54 -1.02
CA LEU A 82 -1.11 -8.51 -1.25
C LEU A 82 -1.67 -9.94 -1.07
N LEU A 83 -2.60 -10.07 -0.12
CA LEU A 83 -3.35 -11.29 0.15
C LEU A 83 -4.40 -11.55 -0.93
N GLY A 84 -5.06 -10.49 -1.38
CA GLY A 84 -6.07 -10.62 -2.43
C GLY A 84 -6.81 -9.32 -2.69
N LYS A 85 -7.79 -9.40 -3.59
CA LYS A 85 -8.65 -8.29 -3.98
C LYS A 85 -10.11 -8.69 -3.75
N ILE A 86 -10.85 -7.86 -3.04
CA ILE A 86 -12.28 -8.04 -2.77
C ILE A 86 -13.06 -7.22 -3.80
N HIS A 87 -14.07 -7.80 -4.44
CA HIS A 87 -14.98 -7.07 -5.30
C HIS A 87 -16.18 -6.59 -4.48
N PRO A 88 -16.32 -5.27 -4.22
CA PRO A 88 -17.46 -4.77 -3.46
C PRO A 88 -18.74 -5.04 -4.26
N LYS A 89 -19.71 -5.69 -3.62
CA LYS A 89 -21.06 -5.85 -4.19
C LYS A 89 -21.76 -4.49 -4.23
N GLU A 90 -22.52 -4.20 -5.29
CA GLU A 90 -23.20 -2.91 -5.50
C GLU A 90 -24.05 -2.43 -4.31
N LYS A 91 -24.63 -3.35 -3.53
CA LYS A 91 -25.46 -3.01 -2.36
C LYS A 91 -24.69 -2.50 -1.14
N GLN A 92 -23.42 -2.85 -0.97
CA GLN A 92 -22.59 -2.39 0.16
C GLN A 92 -22.11 -0.94 -0.01
N GLN A 93 -22.35 -0.31 -1.17
CA GLN A 93 -21.94 1.07 -1.43
C GLN A 93 -22.94 2.11 -0.91
N LYS A 94 -24.18 1.70 -0.57
CA LYS A 94 -25.26 2.62 -0.19
C LYS A 94 -25.43 2.78 1.32
N GLU A 95 -24.87 1.88 2.10
CA GLU A 95 -25.05 1.83 3.55
C GLU A 95 -23.65 1.76 4.19
N GLU A 96 -23.30 2.77 4.99
CA GLU A 96 -22.29 2.70 6.06
C GLU A 96 -20.79 2.91 5.78
N ILE A 97 -20.37 3.85 4.93
CA ILE A 97 -19.09 4.56 5.19
C ILE A 97 -19.29 6.06 4.91
N ALA A 98 -19.04 6.90 5.93
CA ALA A 98 -19.12 8.36 5.83
C ALA A 98 -18.16 8.92 4.74
N ASP A 99 -17.15 8.13 4.37
CA ASP A 99 -16.24 8.33 3.26
C ASP A 99 -16.56 7.30 2.18
N LYS A 100 -17.04 7.73 1.01
CA LYS A 100 -17.41 6.88 -0.13
C LYS A 100 -16.27 6.01 -0.71
N GLN A 101 -15.14 5.91 -0.01
CA GLN A 101 -13.95 5.18 -0.42
C GLN A 101 -14.24 3.68 -0.59
N VAL A 102 -13.83 3.15 -1.74
CA VAL A 102 -13.88 1.72 -2.00
C VAL A 102 -12.59 1.06 -1.52
N PHE A 103 -12.67 0.12 -0.59
CA PHE A 103 -11.56 -0.77 -0.22
C PHE A 103 -11.67 -2.08 -0.99
N ARG A 104 -10.62 -2.40 -1.77
CA ARG A 104 -10.53 -3.55 -2.67
C ARG A 104 -9.31 -4.40 -2.35
N ASP A 105 -8.14 -3.78 -2.26
CA ASP A 105 -6.87 -4.49 -2.06
C ASP A 105 -6.68 -4.81 -0.58
N ILE A 106 -6.42 -6.08 -0.26
CA ILE A 106 -6.11 -6.54 1.09
C ILE A 106 -4.67 -7.02 1.12
N ASP A 107 -3.84 -6.41 1.94
CA ASP A 107 -2.44 -6.79 2.12
C ASP A 107 -2.11 -7.10 3.58
N ILE A 108 -0.95 -7.72 3.75
CA ILE A 108 -0.36 -8.06 5.03
C ILE A 108 0.98 -7.34 5.10
N LYS A 109 1.28 -6.69 6.23
CA LYS A 109 2.59 -6.08 6.52
C LYS A 109 3.24 -6.81 7.71
N GLY A 110 4.56 -7.03 7.63
CA GLY A 110 5.34 -7.72 8.66
C GLY A 110 5.61 -9.21 8.40
N LEU A 111 5.29 -9.71 7.22
CA LEU A 111 5.33 -11.15 6.88
C LEU A 111 6.67 -11.67 6.35
N GLY A 112 7.79 -10.98 6.57
CA GLY A 112 9.11 -11.38 6.08
C GLY A 112 9.69 -10.39 5.06
N TYR A 113 10.99 -10.51 4.81
CA TYR A 113 11.73 -9.55 3.99
C TYR A 113 11.68 -9.95 2.51
N VAL A 114 11.13 -9.08 1.66
CA VAL A 114 11.12 -9.27 0.20
C VAL A 114 12.35 -8.62 -0.40
N ILE A 115 13.16 -9.41 -1.12
CA ILE A 115 14.31 -8.94 -1.89
C ILE A 115 13.96 -8.98 -3.37
N SER A 116 14.08 -7.83 -4.04
CA SER A 116 14.10 -7.76 -5.51
C SER A 116 15.53 -7.91 -6.02
N LYS A 117 15.77 -8.84 -6.95
CA LYS A 117 17.05 -9.03 -7.65
C LYS A 117 16.86 -8.75 -9.14
N ASN A 118 17.79 -8.01 -9.73
CA ASN A 118 17.86 -7.88 -11.17
C ASN A 118 18.60 -9.08 -11.75
N THR A 119 18.01 -9.68 -12.77
CA THR A 119 18.67 -10.69 -13.59
C THR A 119 19.40 -10.04 -14.77
N SER A 120 20.35 -10.75 -15.36
CA SER A 120 21.07 -10.33 -16.57
C SER A 120 20.17 -10.13 -17.82
N GLN A 121 18.86 -10.41 -17.70
CA GLN A 121 17.85 -10.24 -18.74
C GLN A 121 16.84 -9.11 -18.41
N ASP A 122 17.21 -8.16 -17.54
CA ASP A 122 16.36 -7.03 -17.13
C ASP A 122 15.00 -7.42 -16.52
N LYS A 123 14.88 -8.66 -16.02
CA LYS A 123 13.73 -9.12 -15.24
C LYS A 123 14.01 -8.98 -13.76
N ILE A 124 13.02 -8.46 -13.03
CA ILE A 124 13.03 -8.41 -11.58
C ILE A 124 12.52 -9.75 -11.05
N PHE A 125 13.33 -10.41 -10.24
CA PHE A 125 12.94 -11.60 -9.48
C PHE A 125 12.78 -11.23 -8.01
N TYR A 126 11.72 -11.74 -7.38
CA TYR A 126 11.55 -11.62 -5.94
C TYR A 126 11.98 -12.90 -5.23
N THR A 127 12.56 -12.74 -4.05
CA THR A 127 12.92 -13.84 -3.16
C THR A 127 12.77 -13.40 -1.72
N VAL A 128 12.75 -14.36 -0.80
CA VAL A 128 12.69 -14.09 0.64
C VAL A 128 14.11 -13.88 1.15
N GLY A 129 14.32 -12.75 1.81
CA GLY A 129 15.56 -12.44 2.51
C GLY A 129 15.49 -12.85 3.98
N ASP A 130 16.67 -13.04 4.57
CA ASP A 130 16.78 -13.27 6.00
C ASP A 130 16.26 -12.06 6.80
N ILE A 131 15.65 -12.36 7.95
CA ILE A 131 15.37 -11.36 8.98
C ILE A 131 16.71 -10.80 9.46
N LYS A 132 16.82 -9.46 9.49
CA LYS A 132 18.03 -8.76 9.94
C LYS A 132 17.67 -7.64 10.90
N ILE A 133 18.31 -7.58 12.05
CA ILE A 133 18.18 -6.46 12.99
C ILE A 133 18.75 -5.20 12.32
N ASP A 134 18.00 -4.10 12.32
CA ASP A 134 18.51 -2.79 11.90
C ASP A 134 19.47 -2.28 12.97
N SER A 135 20.74 -2.09 12.59
CA SER A 135 21.77 -1.60 13.51
C SER A 135 21.49 -0.18 14.01
N ARG A 136 20.69 0.60 13.29
CA ARG A 136 20.31 1.98 13.66
C ARG A 136 19.07 2.02 14.56
N ASN A 137 18.26 0.96 14.54
CA ASN A 137 17.12 0.81 15.41
C ASN A 137 16.93 -0.67 15.71
N VAL A 138 17.51 -1.13 16.82
CA VAL A 138 17.52 -2.55 17.20
C VAL A 138 16.11 -3.13 17.35
N GLU A 139 15.10 -2.31 17.63
CA GLU A 139 13.71 -2.76 17.74
C GLU A 139 13.03 -2.99 16.38
N LYS A 140 13.67 -2.53 15.29
CA LYS A 140 13.26 -2.79 13.91
C LYS A 140 14.13 -3.90 13.32
N SER A 141 13.48 -4.94 12.83
CA SER A 141 14.12 -5.91 11.95
C SER A 141 13.57 -5.77 10.54
N MET A 142 14.44 -5.90 9.54
CA MET A 142 14.04 -6.03 8.14
C MET A 142 13.10 -7.23 8.00
N GLY A 143 11.95 -7.01 7.35
CA GLY A 143 10.94 -8.03 7.13
C GLY A 143 9.88 -8.17 8.22
N LEU A 144 10.11 -7.67 9.44
CA LEU A 144 9.16 -7.76 10.55
C LEU A 144 8.44 -6.44 10.78
N LEU A 145 7.24 -6.48 11.34
CA LEU A 145 6.55 -5.31 11.90
C LEU A 145 6.46 -5.51 13.42
N ASN A 146 6.72 -4.45 14.19
CA ASN A 146 6.61 -4.49 15.65
C ASN A 146 5.23 -3.97 16.08
N SER A 147 4.65 -4.55 17.12
CA SER A 147 3.32 -4.23 17.66
C SER A 147 3.14 -2.72 17.84
N LYS A 148 4.12 -2.03 18.46
CA LYS A 148 4.05 -0.57 18.66
C LYS A 148 3.88 0.23 17.35
N ASP A 149 4.54 -0.20 16.27
CA ASP A 149 4.42 0.47 14.97
C ASP A 149 3.05 0.20 14.32
N ALA A 150 2.53 -1.03 14.45
CA ALA A 150 1.19 -1.41 13.94
C ALA A 150 0.06 -0.66 14.68
N TYR A 151 0.13 -0.59 16.02
CA TYR A 151 -0.84 0.18 16.80
C TYR A 151 -0.79 1.67 16.49
N ARG A 152 0.41 2.21 16.24
CA ARG A 152 0.55 3.60 15.79
C ARG A 152 -0.10 3.81 14.42
N ASP A 153 0.13 2.92 13.46
CA ASP A 153 -0.47 3.00 12.12
C ASP A 153 -2.00 2.94 12.20
N LYS A 154 -2.53 2.01 12.99
CA LYS A 154 -3.96 1.91 13.33
C LYS A 154 -4.51 3.20 13.94
N GLU A 155 -3.85 3.78 14.94
CA GLU A 155 -4.33 5.01 15.59
C GLU A 155 -4.35 6.19 14.62
N PHE A 156 -3.31 6.35 13.81
CA PHE A 156 -3.21 7.45 12.86
C PHE A 156 -4.18 7.33 11.71
N THR A 157 -4.45 6.12 11.18
CA THR A 157 -5.48 5.95 10.14
C THR A 157 -6.82 6.50 10.65
N GLU A 158 -7.28 6.09 11.83
CA GLU A 158 -8.56 6.54 12.41
C GLU A 158 -8.58 8.04 12.77
N ILE A 159 -7.46 8.61 13.25
CA ILE A 159 -7.35 10.06 13.50
C ILE A 159 -7.47 10.85 12.20
N LEU A 160 -6.73 10.45 11.17
CA LEU A 160 -6.66 11.20 9.91
C LEU A 160 -7.96 11.09 9.11
N GLN A 161 -8.65 9.96 9.18
CA GLN A 161 -9.99 9.83 8.61
C GLN A 161 -10.99 10.82 9.20
N LYS A 162 -10.93 11.08 10.52
CA LYS A 162 -11.77 12.13 11.15
C LYS A 162 -11.48 13.53 10.62
N TYR A 163 -10.29 13.77 10.07
CA TYR A 163 -9.95 15.02 9.39
C TYR A 163 -10.36 15.03 7.91
N GLY A 164 -10.99 13.98 7.40
CA GLY A 164 -11.36 13.85 5.99
C GLY A 164 -10.17 13.58 5.09
N ILE A 165 -9.08 13.04 5.65
CA ILE A 165 -7.88 12.61 4.90
C ILE A 165 -8.10 11.16 4.47
N ARG A 166 -7.89 10.91 3.17
CA ARG A 166 -7.97 9.56 2.63
C ARG A 166 -6.75 8.73 3.07
N THR A 167 -6.99 7.56 3.66
CA THR A 167 -5.95 6.64 4.15
C THR A 167 -6.29 5.20 3.80
N HIS A 168 -5.35 4.27 4.01
CA HIS A 168 -5.70 2.86 4.16
C HIS A 168 -6.43 2.62 5.49
N ARG A 169 -6.96 1.42 5.69
CA ARG A 169 -7.55 0.97 6.97
C ARG A 169 -6.77 -0.21 7.53
N VAL A 170 -6.55 -0.21 8.83
CA VAL A 170 -6.06 -1.40 9.53
C VAL A 170 -7.27 -2.26 9.90
N ILE A 171 -7.29 -3.49 9.41
CA ILE A 171 -8.37 -4.46 9.56
C ILE A 171 -8.18 -5.28 10.83
N ALA A 172 -6.96 -5.79 11.04
CA ALA A 172 -6.62 -6.62 12.18
C ALA A 172 -5.11 -6.54 12.45
N ILE A 173 -4.73 -6.81 13.70
CA ILE A 173 -3.36 -7.02 14.14
C ILE A 173 -3.26 -8.44 14.68
N ILE A 174 -2.28 -9.19 14.20
CA ILE A 174 -2.06 -10.61 14.54
C ILE A 174 -0.69 -10.73 15.20
N GLY A 175 -0.67 -11.15 16.47
CA GLY A 175 0.55 -11.45 17.21
C GLY A 175 1.21 -12.74 16.71
N LEU A 176 2.51 -12.69 16.45
CA LEU A 176 3.28 -13.84 15.98
C LEU A 176 3.92 -14.58 17.17
N GLU A 177 3.75 -15.90 17.21
CA GLU A 177 4.44 -16.80 18.13
C GLU A 177 5.59 -17.55 17.46
N GLU A 178 5.56 -17.59 16.12
CA GLU A 178 6.58 -18.15 15.26
C GLU A 178 6.87 -17.21 14.07
N VAL A 179 8.06 -17.35 13.50
CA VAL A 179 8.49 -16.74 12.24
C VAL A 179 9.17 -17.79 11.38
N VAL A 180 9.36 -17.49 10.09
CA VAL A 180 10.21 -18.32 9.22
C VAL A 180 11.60 -17.71 9.13
N TYR A 181 12.62 -18.55 9.37
CA TYR A 181 14.02 -18.23 9.20
C TYR A 181 14.71 -19.37 8.46
N GLN A 182 15.35 -19.05 7.32
CA GLN A 182 16.02 -20.04 6.47
C GLN A 182 15.12 -21.24 6.13
N GLY A 183 13.90 -20.95 5.68
CA GLY A 183 12.90 -21.95 5.30
C GLY A 183 12.19 -22.64 6.47
N LYS A 184 12.64 -22.46 7.71
CA LYS A 184 12.11 -23.18 8.87
C LYS A 184 11.31 -22.29 9.80
N ARG A 185 10.19 -22.81 10.31
CA ARG A 185 9.47 -22.20 11.43
C ARG A 185 10.33 -22.27 12.70
N ILE A 186 10.49 -21.13 13.36
CA ILE A 186 11.13 -21.03 14.66
C ILE A 186 10.26 -20.19 15.59
N SER A 187 10.23 -20.53 16.88
CA SER A 187 9.52 -19.73 17.86
C SER A 187 10.15 -18.34 18.02
N ILE A 188 9.36 -17.33 18.44
CA ILE A 188 9.91 -16.00 18.76
C ILE A 188 10.99 -16.10 19.86
N THR A 189 10.78 -16.93 20.87
CA THR A 189 11.77 -17.14 21.95
C THR A 189 13.09 -17.67 21.40
N GLU A 190 13.04 -18.62 20.49
CA GLU A 190 14.24 -19.15 19.82
C GLU A 190 14.92 -18.09 18.93
N ALA A 191 14.14 -17.35 18.14
CA ALA A 191 14.67 -16.27 17.28
C ALA A 191 15.42 -15.19 18.09
N LYS A 192 14.88 -14.84 19.27
CA LYS A 192 15.50 -13.92 20.23
C LYS A 192 16.78 -14.50 20.83
N ALA A 193 16.74 -15.75 21.29
CA ALA A 193 17.91 -16.43 21.84
C ALA A 193 19.08 -16.52 20.82
N LYS A 194 18.76 -16.71 19.54
CA LYS A 194 19.74 -16.72 18.43
C LYS A 194 20.16 -15.32 17.94
N LYS A 195 19.63 -14.25 18.53
CA LYS A 195 19.88 -12.84 18.12
C LYS A 195 19.53 -12.56 16.65
N ILE A 196 18.56 -13.31 16.10
CA ILE A 196 17.95 -13.03 14.78
C ILE A 196 16.97 -11.87 14.92
N MET A 197 16.37 -11.74 16.10
CA MET A 197 15.42 -10.70 16.48
C MET A 197 15.86 -10.06 17.80
N ALA A 198 15.56 -8.77 17.98
CA ALA A 198 15.83 -8.11 19.26
C ALA A 198 14.97 -8.66 20.39
N GLU A 199 15.53 -8.62 21.60
CA GLU A 199 14.91 -9.18 22.82
C GLU A 199 13.52 -8.58 23.11
N LYS A 200 13.38 -7.26 22.91
CA LYS A 200 12.14 -6.51 23.12
C LYS A 200 11.20 -6.48 21.90
N ALA A 201 11.56 -7.17 20.81
CA ALA A 201 10.69 -7.18 19.64
C ALA A 201 9.39 -7.94 19.95
N GLU A 202 8.28 -7.35 19.54
CA GLU A 202 6.94 -7.93 19.62
C GLU A 202 6.41 -8.01 18.19
N PRO A 203 6.79 -9.06 17.43
CA PRO A 203 6.49 -9.15 16.01
C PRO A 203 5.01 -9.41 15.80
N VAL A 204 4.41 -8.65 14.89
CA VAL A 204 3.01 -8.77 14.50
C VAL A 204 2.87 -8.76 12.99
N LEU A 205 1.74 -9.24 12.50
CA LEU A 205 1.24 -8.93 11.17
C LEU A 205 0.15 -7.88 11.28
N GLU A 206 0.17 -6.94 10.35
CA GLU A 206 -0.88 -5.94 10.19
C GLU A 206 -1.63 -6.22 8.89
N ILE A 207 -2.93 -6.53 9.01
CA ILE A 207 -3.82 -6.73 7.88
C ILE A 207 -4.43 -5.39 7.52
N ARG A 208 -4.28 -4.97 6.25
CA ARG A 208 -4.69 -3.64 5.81
C ARG A 208 -5.61 -3.70 4.60
N ALA A 209 -6.49 -2.70 4.49
CA ALA A 209 -7.40 -2.50 3.37
C ALA A 209 -7.04 -1.22 2.62
N PHE A 210 -6.92 -1.33 1.30
CA PHE A 210 -6.60 -0.24 0.39
C PHE A 210 -7.65 -0.15 -0.70
N GLY A 211 -7.84 1.05 -1.27
CA GLY A 211 -8.47 1.15 -2.58
C GLY A 211 -7.57 0.49 -3.63
N THR A 212 -6.39 1.07 -3.81
CA THR A 212 -5.28 0.43 -4.52
C THR A 212 -4.03 0.46 -3.65
N HIS A 213 -3.31 -0.65 -3.59
CA HIS A 213 -2.02 -0.71 -2.90
C HIS A 213 -0.87 -0.17 -3.78
N ALA A 214 -1.12 0.17 -5.04
CA ALA A 214 -0.10 0.74 -5.93
C ALA A 214 0.22 2.20 -5.56
N ARG A 215 1.51 2.53 -5.50
CA ARG A 215 2.06 3.83 -5.08
C ARG A 215 2.56 4.67 -6.24
N LEU A 216 2.71 5.98 -6.03
CA LEU A 216 3.34 6.88 -7.02
C LEU A 216 4.75 6.40 -7.39
N THR A 217 5.48 5.80 -6.44
CA THR A 217 6.81 5.24 -6.67
C THR A 217 6.82 3.89 -7.37
N ASP A 218 5.69 3.19 -7.44
CA ASP A 218 5.60 1.91 -8.16
C ASP A 218 5.60 2.12 -9.68
N ILE A 219 5.35 3.36 -10.11
CA ILE A 219 5.33 3.79 -11.51
C ILE A 219 6.46 4.76 -11.87
N SER A 220 7.41 5.04 -10.97
CA SER A 220 8.62 5.79 -11.32
C SER A 220 9.68 4.86 -11.95
N ILE A 221 10.15 5.17 -13.16
CA ILE A 221 11.22 4.40 -13.84
C ILE A 221 12.48 4.46 -12.97
N ASP A 222 12.91 3.30 -12.48
CA ASP A 222 14.27 3.14 -11.99
C ASP A 222 15.20 2.80 -13.15
N ASN A 223 16.47 3.20 -13.04
CA ASN A 223 17.56 2.93 -13.98
C ASN A 223 17.87 1.43 -14.21
N LEU A 224 16.98 0.52 -13.81
CA LEU A 224 17.22 -0.90 -13.57
C LEU A 224 16.35 -1.85 -14.42
N SER A 225 15.52 -1.33 -15.32
CA SER A 225 14.68 -2.14 -16.20
C SER A 225 14.57 -1.55 -17.60
N THR A 226 14.30 -2.38 -18.62
CA THR A 226 14.00 -1.86 -19.95
C THR A 226 12.78 -0.94 -19.88
N GLU A 227 12.94 0.26 -20.42
CA GLU A 227 11.94 1.33 -20.35
C GLU A 227 10.54 0.89 -20.82
N LYS A 228 10.48 -0.08 -21.74
CA LYS A 228 9.21 -0.61 -22.29
C LYS A 228 8.40 -1.42 -21.27
N HIS A 229 9.00 -2.44 -20.65
CA HIS A 229 8.26 -3.31 -19.72
C HIS A 229 7.75 -2.53 -18.50
N PHE A 230 8.59 -1.63 -18.00
CA PHE A 230 8.23 -0.74 -16.91
C PHE A 230 7.02 0.14 -17.25
N ARG A 231 7.01 0.74 -18.44
CA ARG A 231 5.89 1.56 -18.88
C ARG A 231 4.61 0.75 -19.01
N GLU A 232 4.65 -0.44 -19.62
CA GLU A 232 3.46 -1.31 -19.70
C GLU A 232 2.87 -1.60 -18.32
N LYS A 233 3.72 -1.85 -17.32
CA LYS A 233 3.29 -2.05 -15.93
C LYS A 233 2.75 -0.77 -15.28
N ALA A 234 3.40 0.38 -15.50
CA ALA A 234 2.93 1.66 -15.00
C ALA A 234 1.53 2.01 -15.55
N GLU A 235 1.34 1.80 -16.85
CA GLU A 235 0.07 2.00 -17.55
C GLU A 235 -1.04 1.13 -16.98
N LEU A 236 -0.73 -0.14 -16.66
CA LEU A 236 -1.65 -1.05 -16.00
C LEU A 236 -2.04 -0.59 -14.60
N PHE A 237 -1.11 -0.08 -13.79
CA PHE A 237 -1.43 0.46 -12.46
C PHE A 237 -2.24 1.75 -12.53
N ILE A 238 -1.91 2.66 -13.44
CA ILE A 238 -2.65 3.90 -13.67
C ILE A 238 -4.09 3.60 -14.10
N GLU A 239 -4.27 2.70 -15.05
CA GLU A 239 -5.58 2.34 -15.55
C GLU A 239 -6.43 1.63 -14.49
N ASP A 240 -5.86 0.69 -13.74
CA ASP A 240 -6.55 0.00 -12.64
C ASP A 240 -7.02 1.00 -11.55
N ALA A 241 -6.17 1.96 -11.18
CA ALA A 241 -6.52 3.01 -10.23
C ALA A 241 -7.60 3.96 -10.79
N ARG A 242 -7.51 4.33 -12.07
CA ARG A 242 -8.53 5.15 -12.74
C ARG A 242 -9.91 4.48 -12.73
N LEU A 243 -9.98 3.20 -13.08
CA LEU A 243 -11.22 2.43 -13.10
C LEU A 243 -11.85 2.34 -11.71
N LEU A 244 -11.04 2.10 -10.68
CA LEU A 244 -11.49 2.07 -9.29
C LEU A 244 -12.06 3.43 -8.86
N VAL A 245 -11.34 4.51 -9.12
CA VAL A 245 -11.74 5.87 -8.76
C VAL A 245 -13.00 6.30 -9.51
N ALA A 246 -13.12 6.00 -10.80
CA ALA A 246 -14.33 6.29 -11.56
C ALA A 246 -15.56 5.60 -10.96
N LYS A 247 -15.43 4.31 -10.62
CA LYS A 247 -16.48 3.54 -9.95
C LYS A 247 -16.85 4.15 -8.61
N GLU A 248 -15.87 4.57 -7.82
CA GLU A 248 -16.09 5.22 -6.53
C GLU A 248 -16.87 6.55 -6.67
N LEU A 249 -16.49 7.35 -7.67
CA LEU A 249 -17.12 8.64 -7.94
C LEU A 249 -18.49 8.52 -8.63
N GLY A 250 -18.85 7.32 -9.11
CA GLY A 250 -20.04 7.10 -9.95
C GLY A 250 -19.92 7.76 -11.32
N GLU A 251 -18.69 7.97 -11.80
CA GLU A 251 -18.38 8.62 -13.08
C GLU A 251 -18.39 7.59 -14.23
N ASP A 252 -18.89 8.01 -15.39
CA ASP A 252 -18.89 7.17 -16.58
C ASP A 252 -17.47 7.07 -17.17
N LEU A 253 -16.99 5.84 -17.41
CA LEU A 253 -15.65 5.58 -17.90
C LEU A 253 -15.32 6.19 -19.26
N SER A 254 -16.32 6.43 -20.12
CA SER A 254 -16.15 7.10 -21.41
C SER A 254 -15.88 8.59 -21.25
N THR A 255 -16.26 9.17 -20.10
CA THR A 255 -16.07 10.59 -19.79
C THR A 255 -15.01 10.84 -18.75
N PHE A 256 -14.64 9.85 -17.92
CA PHE A 256 -13.61 9.94 -16.89
C PHE A 256 -12.22 9.57 -17.46
N ASP A 257 -11.74 10.38 -18.39
CA ASP A 257 -10.45 10.15 -19.04
C ASP A 257 -9.23 10.32 -18.10
N ARG A 258 -8.03 10.10 -18.65
CA ARG A 258 -6.77 10.22 -17.90
C ARG A 258 -6.50 11.63 -17.39
N VAL A 259 -6.88 12.66 -18.15
CA VAL A 259 -6.70 14.06 -17.72
C VAL A 259 -7.54 14.31 -16.47
N LYS A 260 -8.82 13.91 -16.48
CA LYS A 260 -9.70 14.04 -15.32
C LYS A 260 -9.20 13.24 -14.13
N TYR A 261 -8.72 12.02 -14.36
CA TYR A 261 -8.12 11.19 -13.32
C TYR A 261 -6.89 11.84 -12.68
N PHE A 262 -5.93 12.33 -13.46
CA PHE A 262 -4.73 12.96 -12.90
C PHE A 262 -5.03 14.29 -12.21
N LYS A 263 -5.97 15.10 -12.74
CA LYS A 263 -6.46 16.29 -12.02
C LYS A 263 -7.16 15.92 -10.71
N TRP A 264 -7.94 14.84 -10.69
CA TRP A 264 -8.53 14.32 -9.45
C TRP A 264 -7.45 13.87 -8.47
N LEU A 265 -6.48 13.06 -8.92
CA LEU A 265 -5.40 12.55 -8.08
C LEU A 265 -4.58 13.70 -7.47
N ALA A 266 -4.19 14.68 -8.29
CA ALA A 266 -3.47 15.87 -7.85
C ALA A 266 -4.25 16.66 -6.79
N ARG A 267 -5.55 16.92 -7.02
CA ARG A 267 -6.42 17.59 -6.04
C ARG A 267 -6.54 16.80 -4.74
N THR A 268 -6.75 15.48 -4.83
CA THR A 268 -6.92 14.61 -3.67
C THR A 268 -5.65 14.55 -2.82
N VAL A 269 -4.49 14.35 -3.44
CA VAL A 269 -3.19 14.37 -2.74
C VAL A 269 -2.93 15.74 -2.10
N GLY A 270 -3.19 16.83 -2.83
CA GLY A 270 -3.06 18.19 -2.30
C GLY A 270 -3.96 18.43 -1.10
N LYS A 271 -5.23 18.02 -1.17
CA LYS A 271 -6.21 18.11 -0.07
C LYS A 271 -5.71 17.35 1.16
N ASN A 272 -5.36 16.08 0.99
CA ASN A 272 -4.95 15.20 2.07
C ASN A 272 -3.72 15.74 2.80
N LEU A 273 -2.72 16.21 2.04
CA LEU A 273 -1.51 16.79 2.63
C LEU A 273 -1.78 18.15 3.27
N GLY A 274 -2.63 18.98 2.66
CA GLY A 274 -3.03 20.27 3.22
C GLY A 274 -3.69 20.11 4.58
N LEU A 275 -4.63 19.16 4.70
CA LEU A 275 -5.28 18.80 5.95
C LEU A 275 -4.28 18.22 6.98
N LEU A 276 -3.39 17.32 6.56
CA LEU A 276 -2.35 16.77 7.44
C LEU A 276 -1.50 17.91 8.05
N HIS A 277 -1.07 18.86 7.24
CA HIS A 277 -0.24 19.98 7.65
C HIS A 277 -1.00 21.05 8.45
N LYS A 278 -2.30 21.25 8.17
CA LYS A 278 -3.20 22.07 9.01
C LYS A 278 -3.20 21.56 10.46
N HIS A 279 -3.22 20.24 10.63
CA HIS A 279 -3.15 19.58 11.93
C HIS A 279 -1.72 19.39 12.46
N ARG A 280 -0.71 19.93 11.76
CA ARG A 280 0.72 19.86 12.09
C ARG A 280 1.25 18.43 12.24
N TYR A 281 0.81 17.52 11.39
CA TYR A 281 1.41 16.19 11.28
C TYR A 281 2.40 16.12 10.12
N PHE A 282 3.45 15.32 10.32
CA PHE A 282 4.48 15.00 9.34
C PHE A 282 4.54 13.48 9.18
N ILE A 283 4.69 12.97 7.95
CA ILE A 283 4.65 11.55 7.59
C ILE A 283 5.85 11.10 6.73
N ASN A 284 6.76 12.01 6.35
CA ASN A 284 7.98 11.70 5.59
C ASN A 284 7.68 11.11 4.19
N LEU A 285 7.08 11.92 3.30
CA LEU A 285 6.65 11.53 1.95
C LEU A 285 7.78 11.52 0.91
N ARG A 286 8.99 11.05 1.25
CA ARG A 286 10.16 11.07 0.35
C ARG A 286 9.79 10.51 -1.03
N GLU A 287 9.77 11.37 -2.04
CA GLU A 287 9.43 11.01 -3.42
C GLU A 287 8.06 10.32 -3.63
N GLY A 288 7.11 10.51 -2.73
CA GLY A 288 5.74 9.97 -2.87
C GLY A 288 5.61 8.47 -2.60
N HIS A 289 6.59 7.81 -1.97
CA HIS A 289 6.51 6.37 -1.65
C HIS A 289 5.36 6.00 -0.70
N ASN A 290 4.83 6.97 0.02
CA ASN A 290 3.71 6.81 0.96
C ASN A 290 2.41 7.43 0.43
N ILE A 291 2.28 7.53 -0.91
CA ILE A 291 1.09 8.01 -1.59
C ILE A 291 0.64 6.96 -2.60
N THR A 292 -0.60 6.49 -2.49
CA THR A 292 -1.19 5.54 -3.44
C THR A 292 -1.71 6.23 -4.69
N LEU A 293 -1.97 5.45 -5.75
CA LEU A 293 -2.56 5.96 -7.00
C LEU A 293 -4.03 6.37 -6.86
N ASP A 294 -4.72 5.99 -5.77
CA ASP A 294 -6.01 6.58 -5.40
C ASP A 294 -5.88 7.73 -4.38
N GLY A 295 -4.67 8.27 -4.22
CA GLY A 295 -4.41 9.48 -3.44
C GLY A 295 -4.41 9.32 -1.92
N CYS A 296 -4.40 8.09 -1.39
CA CYS A 296 -4.29 7.85 0.05
C CYS A 296 -2.89 8.19 0.58
N LEU A 297 -2.82 8.73 1.79
CA LEU A 297 -1.59 8.73 2.59
C LEU A 297 -1.51 7.41 3.36
N VAL A 298 -0.31 6.81 3.45
CA VAL A 298 -0.12 5.45 4.01
C VAL A 298 1.20 5.34 4.80
N ASP A 299 1.37 4.25 5.55
CA ASP A 299 2.55 3.94 6.38
C ASP A 299 2.87 5.01 7.46
N PHE A 300 2.00 5.10 8.47
CA PHE A 300 2.05 6.11 9.54
C PHE A 300 2.98 5.75 10.73
N GLU A 301 3.83 4.75 10.60
CA GLU A 301 4.78 4.32 11.63
C GLU A 301 5.76 5.44 12.05
N CYS A 302 6.06 6.37 11.13
CA CYS A 302 6.92 7.52 11.40
C CYS A 302 6.12 8.81 11.63
N THR A 303 4.79 8.77 11.55
CA THR A 303 3.96 9.97 11.61
C THR A 303 4.05 10.60 12.97
N ARG A 304 4.28 11.91 13.05
CA ARG A 304 4.32 12.63 14.33
C ARG A 304 3.84 14.05 14.21
N GLN A 305 3.48 14.63 15.34
CA GLN A 305 3.20 16.06 15.42
C GLN A 305 4.50 16.85 15.28
N VAL A 306 4.46 17.89 14.45
CA VAL A 306 5.56 18.81 14.19
C VAL A 306 5.56 19.91 15.23
N ARG A 307 6.74 20.17 15.79
CA ARG A 307 6.95 21.27 16.73
C ARG A 307 7.17 22.59 15.97
N PRO A 308 6.85 23.76 16.56
CA PRO A 308 7.03 25.05 15.90
C PRO A 308 8.42 25.28 15.28
N GLU A 309 9.47 24.74 15.91
CA GLU A 309 10.86 24.83 15.46
C GLU A 309 11.22 23.92 14.28
N SER A 310 10.31 23.02 13.86
CA SER A 310 10.55 22.03 12.80
C SER A 310 9.57 22.14 11.63
N LEU A 311 9.01 23.33 11.39
CA LEU A 311 8.04 23.55 10.31
C LEU A 311 8.60 23.25 8.91
N SER A 312 9.92 23.30 8.72
CA SER A 312 10.58 22.92 7.46
C SER A 312 10.37 21.44 7.08
N GLU A 313 9.99 20.59 8.03
CA GLU A 313 9.63 19.20 7.76
C GLU A 313 8.34 19.09 6.94
N LEU A 314 7.40 20.01 7.15
CA LEU A 314 6.17 20.09 6.36
C LEU A 314 6.48 20.51 4.92
N ASP A 315 7.49 21.36 4.72
CA ASP A 315 7.93 21.74 3.37
C ASP A 315 8.59 20.55 2.65
N ALA A 316 9.30 19.69 3.38
CA ALA A 316 9.87 18.45 2.84
C ALA A 316 8.78 17.46 2.41
N ASP A 317 7.69 17.33 3.17
CA ASP A 317 6.54 16.50 2.78
C ASP A 317 5.81 17.06 1.55
N ASP A 318 5.58 18.39 1.47
CA ASP A 318 5.01 19.04 0.27
C ASP A 318 5.90 18.81 -0.96
N TYR A 319 7.21 19.02 -0.81
CA TYR A 319 8.15 18.78 -1.89
C TYR A 319 8.17 17.31 -2.33
N GLY A 320 8.12 16.38 -1.37
CA GLY A 320 8.08 14.93 -1.63
C GLY A 320 6.85 14.51 -2.40
N ALA A 321 5.66 14.98 -1.98
CA ALA A 321 4.39 14.71 -2.67
C ALA A 321 4.35 15.33 -4.07
N PHE A 322 4.76 16.59 -4.20
CA PHE A 322 4.83 17.27 -5.51
C PHE A 322 5.78 16.55 -6.46
N THR A 323 6.96 16.16 -5.99
CA THR A 323 7.94 15.44 -6.80
C THR A 323 7.44 14.06 -7.19
N GLY A 324 6.75 13.35 -6.29
CA GLY A 324 6.10 12.08 -6.58
C GLY A 324 5.10 12.21 -7.73
N LEU A 325 4.16 13.16 -7.63
CA LEU A 325 3.19 13.43 -8.71
C LEU A 325 3.87 13.81 -10.02
N ARG A 326 4.90 14.65 -9.97
CA ARG A 326 5.67 15.04 -11.16
C ARG A 326 6.28 13.82 -11.86
N LYS A 327 6.96 12.94 -11.10
CA LYS A 327 7.55 11.70 -11.64
C LYS A 327 6.51 10.82 -12.32
N VAL A 328 5.31 10.71 -11.74
CA VAL A 328 4.20 9.97 -12.36
C VAL A 328 3.83 10.56 -13.73
N LEU A 329 3.66 11.88 -13.82
CA LEU A 329 3.35 12.54 -15.08
C LEU A 329 4.48 12.39 -16.11
N ASP A 330 5.74 12.46 -15.67
CA ASP A 330 6.93 12.26 -16.51
C ASP A 330 7.01 10.83 -17.09
N THR A 331 6.35 9.86 -16.45
CA THR A 331 6.27 8.47 -16.93
C THR A 331 5.04 8.17 -17.80
N SER A 332 4.12 9.12 -17.92
CA SER A 332 2.86 9.01 -18.67
C SER A 332 2.94 9.68 -20.05
N GLU A 333 1.81 9.73 -20.78
CA GLU A 333 1.68 10.50 -22.02
C GLU A 333 1.86 12.02 -21.82
N PHE A 334 1.74 12.55 -20.61
CA PHE A 334 1.80 14.01 -20.36
C PHE A 334 3.21 14.59 -20.46
N ARG A 335 4.25 13.75 -20.49
CA ARG A 335 5.65 14.18 -20.63
C ARG A 335 5.98 14.81 -21.99
N TYR A 336 5.18 14.55 -23.01
CA TYR A 336 5.45 15.02 -24.36
C TYR A 336 5.15 16.53 -24.49
N PRO A 337 5.95 17.31 -25.25
CA PRO A 337 5.80 18.77 -25.32
C PRO A 337 4.40 19.27 -25.67
N GLY A 338 3.64 18.52 -26.49
CA GLY A 338 2.25 18.85 -26.86
C GLY A 338 1.26 18.84 -25.69
N ASN A 339 1.62 18.24 -24.55
CA ASN A 339 0.78 18.12 -23.37
C ASN A 339 1.20 19.06 -22.22
N ARG A 340 2.12 20.00 -22.47
CA ARG A 340 2.72 20.84 -21.43
C ARG A 340 1.67 21.67 -20.65
N GLU A 341 0.69 22.24 -21.35
CA GLU A 341 -0.38 23.00 -20.69
C GLU A 341 -1.18 22.13 -19.72
N THR A 342 -1.61 20.94 -20.17
CA THR A 342 -2.32 19.95 -19.34
C THR A 342 -1.47 19.49 -18.16
N TYR A 343 -0.17 19.26 -18.38
CA TYR A 343 0.78 18.87 -17.35
C TYR A 343 0.86 19.93 -16.24
N ASP A 344 1.06 21.20 -16.63
CA ASP A 344 1.15 22.33 -15.70
C ASP A 344 -0.19 22.56 -14.97
N GLU A 345 -1.32 22.36 -15.66
CA GLU A 345 -2.65 22.42 -15.07
C GLU A 345 -2.86 21.35 -13.98
N ILE A 346 -2.46 20.10 -14.23
CA ILE A 346 -2.54 19.02 -13.23
C ILE A 346 -1.69 19.36 -11.99
N LEU A 347 -0.48 19.87 -12.16
CA LEU A 347 0.37 20.25 -11.00
C LEU A 347 -0.19 21.47 -10.26
N LYS A 348 -0.83 22.41 -10.97
CA LYS A 348 -1.52 23.55 -10.37
C LYS A 348 -2.72 23.11 -9.51
N GLU A 349 -3.45 22.08 -9.93
CA GLU A 349 -4.54 21.50 -9.16
C GLU A 349 -4.07 21.00 -7.78
N TYR A 350 -2.91 20.33 -7.71
CA TYR A 350 -2.29 19.93 -6.44
C TYR A 350 -1.98 21.13 -5.55
N LYS A 351 -1.27 22.14 -6.08
CA LYS A 351 -0.86 23.31 -5.28
C LYS A 351 -2.06 24.12 -4.79
N THR A 352 -3.07 24.28 -5.63
CA THR A 352 -4.30 24.99 -5.29
C THR A 352 -5.05 24.27 -4.16
N SER A 353 -5.24 22.96 -4.31
CA SER A 353 -5.90 22.13 -3.30
C SER A 353 -5.14 22.10 -1.97
N TYR A 354 -3.81 21.98 -2.02
CA TYR A 354 -2.95 22.02 -0.84
C TYR A 354 -3.08 23.33 -0.06
N GLN A 355 -2.96 24.48 -0.73
CA GLN A 355 -3.05 25.78 -0.08
C GLN A 355 -4.44 26.06 0.49
N LEU A 356 -5.50 25.65 -0.22
CA LEU A 356 -6.86 25.79 0.27
C LEU A 356 -7.08 25.02 1.57
N ASN A 357 -6.64 23.77 1.63
CA ASN A 357 -6.90 22.89 2.77
C ASN A 357 -5.95 23.12 3.95
N LYS A 358 -4.74 23.65 3.71
CA LYS A 358 -3.80 24.05 4.77
C LYS A 358 -4.27 25.28 5.55
N ASN A 359 -4.99 26.20 4.88
CA ASN A 359 -5.33 27.53 5.41
C ASN A 359 -6.83 27.74 5.75
N SER A 360 -7.73 26.86 5.29
CA SER A 360 -9.10 26.76 5.84
C SER A 360 -9.07 26.17 7.23
#